data_AF-A0A397UCX5-F1
#
_entry.id   AF-A0A397UCX5-F1
#
_cell.length_a   1.000
_cell.length_b   1.000
_cell.length_c   1.000
_cell.angle_alpha   90.00
_cell.angle_beta   90.00
_cell.angle_gamma   90.00
#
_symmetry.space_group_name_H-M   'P 1'
#
loop_
_entity.id
_entity.type
_entity.pdbx_description
1 polymer ?
#
loop_
_entity_poly.entity_id
_entity_poly.type
_entity_poly.pdbx_seq_one_letter_code
_entity_poly.pdbx_strand_id
1 'polypeptide(L)'
;MTSVLYTKRHDNVILDPNEFDKMLKETDPNLTNFFADMCAILIPRDRSPYNKKEDRKKIVVILYLMAGIRNQHVNNFKLELALYLAGSGVTCDAINALSSAGVSVTYQTVYNYKKKIADEHPI
;
A
#
# COMPACT_ATOMS: atom_id res chain seq x y z
N MET A 1 -5.57 8.02 -2.43
CA MET A 1 -5.43 6.89 -3.39
C MET A 1 -4.70 5.67 -2.81
N THR A 2 -3.41 5.71 -2.49
CA THR A 2 -2.66 4.50 -2.07
C THR A 2 -3.12 3.87 -0.75
N SER A 3 -3.60 4.68 0.22
CA SER A 3 -4.25 4.19 1.44
C SER A 3 -5.61 3.56 1.16
N VAL A 4 -6.41 4.15 0.25
CA VAL A 4 -7.71 3.59 -0.19
C VAL A 4 -7.52 2.21 -0.81
N LEU A 5 -6.54 2.08 -1.71
CA LEU A 5 -6.22 0.81 -2.37
C LEU A 5 -5.58 -0.19 -1.42
N TYR A 6 -4.89 0.25 -0.36
CA TYR A 6 -4.35 -0.64 0.66
C TYR A 6 -5.43 -1.41 1.39
N THR A 7 -6.45 -0.68 1.88
CA THR A 7 -7.57 -1.25 2.61
C THR A 7 -8.36 -2.20 1.72
N LYS A 8 -8.70 -1.77 0.50
CA LYS A 8 -9.45 -2.60 -0.46
C LYS A 8 -8.71 -3.85 -0.91
N ARG A 9 -7.37 -3.83 -0.99
CA ARG A 9 -6.59 -5.03 -1.32
C ARG A 9 -6.81 -6.19 -0.33
N HIS A 10 -7.14 -5.89 0.93
CA HIS A 10 -7.38 -6.91 1.95
C HIS A 10 -8.84 -7.40 1.95
N ASP A 11 -9.79 -6.52 1.59
CA ASP A 11 -11.22 -6.86 1.61
C ASP A 11 -11.69 -7.53 0.31
N ASN A 12 -11.45 -6.88 -0.83
CA ASN A 12 -11.80 -7.39 -2.16
C ASN A 12 -11.16 -6.53 -3.27
N VAL A 13 -10.43 -7.16 -4.19
CA VAL A 13 -9.76 -6.46 -5.30
C VAL A 13 -10.76 -6.21 -6.43
N ILE A 14 -11.07 -4.94 -6.69
CA ILE A 14 -11.95 -4.53 -7.80
C ILE A 14 -11.10 -4.28 -9.05
N LEU A 15 -11.28 -5.11 -10.08
CA LEU A 15 -10.53 -5.02 -11.35
C LEU A 15 -11.32 -4.42 -12.50
N ASP A 16 -12.65 -4.35 -12.41
CA ASP A 16 -13.45 -3.65 -13.42
C ASP A 16 -13.19 -2.14 -13.35
N PRO A 17 -12.81 -1.48 -14.47
CA PRO A 17 -12.47 -0.06 -14.47
C PRO A 17 -13.59 0.88 -14.04
N ASN A 18 -14.86 0.53 -14.28
CA ASN A 18 -15.98 1.40 -13.93
C ASN A 18 -16.32 1.25 -12.44
N GLU A 19 -16.33 0.02 -11.94
CA GLU A 19 -16.49 -0.24 -10.50
C GLU A 19 -15.34 0.36 -9.69
N PHE A 20 -14.11 0.27 -10.22
CA PHE A 20 -12.92 0.86 -9.60
C PHE A 20 -13.04 2.39 -9.50
N ASP A 21 -13.42 3.05 -10.60
CA ASP A 21 -13.62 4.50 -10.64
C ASP A 21 -14.72 4.94 -9.66
N LYS A 22 -15.85 4.22 -9.63
CA LYS A 22 -16.93 4.46 -8.68
C LYS A 22 -16.45 4.32 -7.23
N MET A 23 -15.71 3.25 -6.93
CA MET A 23 -15.16 3.03 -5.59
C MET A 23 -14.22 4.15 -5.15
N LEU A 24 -13.37 4.67 -6.06
CA LEU A 24 -12.49 5.79 -5.73
C LEU A 24 -13.29 7.05 -5.39
N LYS A 25 -14.30 7.39 -6.21
CA LYS A 25 -15.20 8.53 -6.01
C LYS A 25 -15.94 8.47 -4.67
N GLU A 26 -16.47 7.30 -4.32
CA GLU A 26 -17.23 7.08 -3.09
C GLU A 26 -16.33 7.12 -1.85
N THR A 27 -15.07 6.71 -1.97
CA THR A 27 -14.16 6.64 -0.81
C THR A 27 -13.52 7.98 -0.47
N ASP A 28 -13.15 8.78 -1.47
CA ASP A 28 -12.44 10.05 -1.27
C ASP A 28 -12.85 11.06 -2.36
N PRO A 29 -13.55 12.15 -2.02
CA PRO A 29 -13.98 13.17 -2.98
C PRO A 29 -12.82 13.76 -3.80
N ASN A 30 -11.60 13.78 -3.27
CA ASN A 30 -10.41 14.27 -4.00
C ASN A 30 -9.99 13.33 -5.14
N LEU A 31 -10.49 12.10 -5.17
CA LEU A 31 -10.22 11.12 -6.22
C LEU A 31 -11.30 11.12 -7.31
N THR A 32 -12.24 12.05 -7.28
CA THR A 32 -13.41 12.05 -8.18
C THR A 32 -13.03 11.98 -9.66
N ASN A 33 -12.01 12.74 -10.09
CA ASN A 33 -11.56 12.74 -11.49
C ASN A 33 -10.28 11.92 -11.70
N PHE A 34 -9.69 11.38 -10.63
CA PHE A 34 -8.35 10.81 -10.65
C PHE A 34 -8.18 9.70 -11.70
N PHE A 35 -9.10 8.73 -11.76
CA PHE A 35 -8.97 7.62 -12.70
C PHE A 35 -9.17 8.06 -14.16
N ALA A 36 -10.11 8.98 -14.39
CA ALA A 36 -10.34 9.57 -15.71
C ALA A 36 -9.10 10.33 -16.19
N ASP A 37 -8.48 11.13 -15.33
CA ASP A 37 -7.26 11.88 -15.61
C ASP A 37 -6.08 10.94 -15.92
N MET A 38 -5.90 9.88 -15.13
CA MET A 38 -4.88 8.86 -15.39
C MET A 38 -5.08 8.17 -16.75
N CYS A 39 -6.33 7.85 -17.10
CA CYS A 39 -6.65 7.29 -18.42
C CYS A 39 -6.33 8.28 -19.54
N ALA A 40 -6.66 9.57 -19.37
CA ALA A 40 -6.39 10.60 -20.36
C ALA A 40 -4.89 10.86 -20.57
N ILE A 41 -4.08 10.72 -19.52
CA ILE A 41 -2.61 10.87 -19.57
C ILE A 41 -1.96 9.66 -20.23
N LEU A 42 -2.38 8.44 -19.86
CA LEU A 42 -1.66 7.21 -20.22
C LEU A 42 -2.16 6.56 -21.51
N ILE A 43 -3.37 6.86 -21.97
CA ILE A 43 -3.96 6.24 -23.16
C ILE A 43 -3.87 7.22 -24.34
N PRO A 44 -3.12 6.89 -25.41
CA PRO A 44 -3.07 7.69 -26.63
C PRO A 44 -4.45 7.97 -27.23
N ARG A 45 -4.64 9.18 -27.77
CA ARG A 45 -5.94 9.64 -28.31
C ARG A 45 -6.39 8.84 -29.53
N ASP A 46 -5.45 8.46 -30.38
CA ASP A 46 -5.60 7.70 -31.62
C ASP A 46 -5.75 6.18 -31.39
N ARG A 47 -5.71 5.73 -30.13
CA ARG A 47 -5.86 4.31 -29.79
C ARG A 47 -7.24 3.77 -30.16
N SER A 48 -7.29 2.55 -30.67
CA SER A 48 -8.54 1.88 -31.06
C SER A 48 -9.49 1.70 -29.86
N PRO A 49 -10.82 1.68 -30.08
CA PRO A 49 -11.79 1.52 -28.99
C PRO A 49 -11.57 0.25 -28.14
N TYR A 50 -11.24 -0.86 -28.79
CA TYR A 50 -10.92 -2.12 -28.12
C TYR A 50 -9.70 -1.97 -27.20
N ASN A 51 -8.60 -1.41 -27.74
CA ASN A 51 -7.37 -1.24 -26.96
C ASN A 51 -7.56 -0.24 -25.82
N LYS A 52 -8.35 0.82 -26.01
CA LYS A 52 -8.71 1.76 -24.93
C LYS A 52 -9.37 1.04 -23.75
N LYS A 53 -10.27 0.09 -24.02
CA LYS A 53 -10.92 -0.71 -22.96
C LYS A 53 -9.91 -1.59 -22.21
N GLU A 54 -9.01 -2.24 -22.93
CA GLU A 54 -7.95 -3.07 -22.32
C GLU A 54 -6.93 -2.24 -21.54
N ASP A 55 -6.57 -1.07 -22.01
CA ASP A 55 -5.63 -0.19 -21.31
C ASP A 55 -6.21 0.35 -20.01
N ARG A 56 -7.51 0.67 -19.95
CA ARG A 56 -8.16 1.03 -18.69
C ARG A 56 -8.01 -0.07 -17.62
N LYS A 57 -8.15 -1.35 -17.99
CA LYS A 57 -7.91 -2.47 -17.07
C LYS A 57 -6.45 -2.53 -16.60
N LYS A 58 -5.50 -2.34 -17.52
CA LYS A 58 -4.07 -2.31 -17.17
C LYS A 58 -3.74 -1.17 -16.20
N ILE A 59 -4.35 0.01 -16.39
CA ILE A 59 -4.17 1.15 -15.48
C ILE A 59 -4.66 0.80 -14.07
N VAL A 60 -5.80 0.13 -13.92
CA VAL A 60 -6.26 -0.35 -12.60
C VAL A 60 -5.20 -1.24 -11.93
N VAL A 61 -4.66 -2.21 -12.66
CA VAL A 61 -3.60 -3.10 -12.15
C VAL A 61 -2.35 -2.30 -11.74
N ILE A 62 -1.92 -1.35 -12.57
CA ILE A 62 -0.77 -0.48 -12.28
C ILE A 62 -1.01 0.34 -11.01
N LEU A 63 -2.22 0.89 -10.81
CA LEU A 63 -2.57 1.65 -9.61
C LEU A 63 -2.49 0.78 -8.35
N TYR A 64 -2.98 -0.47 -8.39
CA TYR A 64 -2.81 -1.41 -7.28
C TYR A 64 -1.35 -1.77 -7.04
N LEU A 65 -0.55 -1.96 -8.09
CA LEU A 65 0.89 -2.23 -7.96
C LEU A 65 1.61 -1.06 -7.28
N MET A 66 1.35 0.18 -7.72
CA MET A 66 1.95 1.37 -7.12
C MET A 66 1.54 1.53 -5.65
N ALA A 67 0.27 1.29 -5.32
CA ALA A 67 -0.17 1.26 -3.94
C ALA A 67 0.55 0.17 -3.14
N GLY A 68 0.64 -1.04 -3.69
CA GLY A 68 1.36 -2.16 -3.07
C GLY A 68 2.81 -1.83 -2.75
N ILE A 69 3.55 -1.30 -3.73
CA ILE A 69 4.97 -0.91 -3.57
C ILE A 69 5.12 0.16 -2.51
N ARG A 70 4.31 1.24 -2.57
CA ARG A 70 4.38 2.33 -1.58
C ARG A 70 4.11 1.80 -0.17
N ASN A 71 3.09 0.99 -0.01
CA ASN A 71 2.69 0.48 1.31
C ASN A 71 3.70 -0.52 1.86
N GLN A 72 4.30 -1.35 0.99
CA GLN A 72 5.42 -2.21 1.38
C GLN A 72 6.62 -1.39 1.87
N HIS A 73 6.99 -0.31 1.16
CA HIS A 73 8.08 0.56 1.57
C HIS A 73 7.81 1.22 2.93
N VAL A 74 6.60 1.74 3.15
CA VAL A 74 6.19 2.31 4.44
C VAL A 74 6.26 1.27 5.56
N ASN A 75 5.74 0.06 5.34
CA ASN A 75 5.74 -0.99 6.36
C ASN A 75 7.15 -1.48 6.68
N ASN A 76 8.02 -1.61 5.68
CA ASN A 76 9.42 -1.97 5.86
C ASN A 76 10.16 -0.90 6.67
N PHE A 77 9.97 0.38 6.34
CA PHE A 77 10.57 1.48 7.09
C PHE A 77 10.14 1.46 8.58
N LYS A 78 8.85 1.26 8.86
CA LYS A 78 8.35 1.16 10.25
C LYS A 78 8.99 0.01 11.02
N LEU A 79 9.23 -1.11 10.35
CA LEU A 79 9.88 -2.29 10.95
C LEU A 79 11.37 -2.03 11.20
N GLU A 80 12.10 -1.51 10.21
CA GLU A 80 13.52 -1.17 10.32
C GLU A 80 13.76 -0.13 11.43
N LEU A 81 12.92 0.91 11.51
CA LEU A 81 12.97 1.89 12.57
C LEU A 81 12.77 1.24 13.95
N ALA A 82 11.76 0.38 14.11
CA ALA A 82 11.50 -0.28 15.40
C ALA A 82 12.63 -1.26 15.79
N LEU A 83 13.22 -1.96 14.82
CA LEU A 83 14.38 -2.83 15.03
C LEU A 83 15.59 -2.02 15.50
N TYR A 84 15.85 -0.88 14.86
CA TYR A 84 16.91 0.05 15.25
C TYR A 84 16.69 0.55 16.68
N LEU A 85 15.51 1.09 17.00
CA LEU A 85 15.18 1.59 18.34
C LEU A 85 15.36 0.51 19.41
N ALA A 86 14.89 -0.71 19.16
CA ALA A 86 15.07 -1.83 20.08
C ALA A 86 16.55 -2.21 20.26
N GLY A 87 17.36 -2.14 19.19
CA GLY A 87 18.81 -2.35 19.25
C GLY A 87 19.57 -1.24 19.98
N SER A 88 19.07 -0.01 19.94
CA SER A 88 19.61 1.15 20.65
C SER A 88 19.19 1.23 22.12
N GLY A 89 18.45 0.25 22.64
CA GLY A 89 18.03 0.20 24.04
C GLY A 89 16.79 1.05 24.38
N VAL A 90 16.02 1.48 23.38
CA VAL A 90 14.74 2.16 23.62
C VAL A 90 13.74 1.20 24.28
N THR A 91 13.00 1.69 25.26
CA THR A 91 12.05 0.87 26.04
C THR A 91 10.89 0.35 25.17
N CYS A 92 10.34 -0.80 25.54
CA CYS A 92 9.17 -1.36 24.87
C CYS A 92 7.97 -0.41 24.89
N ASP A 93 7.76 0.31 26.00
CA ASP A 93 6.68 1.30 26.13
C ASP A 93 6.85 2.46 25.13
N ALA A 94 8.07 2.98 24.97
CA ALA A 94 8.34 4.05 24.00
C ALA A 94 8.14 3.57 22.55
N ILE A 95 8.57 2.35 22.22
CA ILE A 95 8.34 1.74 20.89
C ILE A 95 6.83 1.53 20.65
N ASN A 96 6.09 1.05 21.65
CA ASN A 96 4.65 0.88 21.54
C ASN A 96 3.92 2.22 21.40
N ALA A 97 4.35 3.27 22.11
CA ALA A 97 3.82 4.62 21.94
C ALA A 97 4.02 5.16 20.52
N LEU A 98 5.22 4.99 19.95
CA LEU A 98 5.50 5.34 18.55
C LEU A 98 4.65 4.51 17.56
N SER A 99 4.38 3.25 17.89
CA SER A 99 3.51 2.41 17.08
C SER A 99 2.06 2.87 17.12
N SER A 100 1.54 3.21 18.30
CA SER A 100 0.20 3.80 18.46
C SER A 100 0.07 5.15 17.74
N ALA A 101 1.15 5.93 17.65
CA ALA A 101 1.21 7.16 16.85
C ALA A 101 1.36 6.89 15.33
N GLY A 102 1.50 5.63 14.91
CA GLY A 102 1.63 5.24 13.50
C GLY A 102 3.04 5.39 12.92
N VAL A 103 4.05 5.70 13.74
CA VAL A 103 5.44 5.97 13.32
C VAL A 103 6.26 4.68 13.20
N SER A 104 6.03 3.69 14.05
CA SER A 104 6.76 2.42 14.08
C SER A 104 5.82 1.20 14.11
N VAL A 105 6.41 -0.01 14.10
CA VAL A 105 5.68 -1.23 14.51
C VAL A 105 5.77 -1.43 16.03
N THR A 106 4.94 -2.32 16.57
CA THR A 106 4.93 -2.64 18.00
C THR A 106 6.20 -3.38 18.42
N TYR A 107 6.52 -3.33 19.71
CA TYR A 107 7.62 -4.13 20.26
C TYR A 107 7.39 -5.64 20.04
N GLN A 108 6.14 -6.10 20.13
CA GLN A 108 5.79 -7.50 19.86
C GLN A 108 6.12 -7.90 18.41
N THR A 109 5.86 -7.03 17.43
CA THR A 109 6.22 -7.27 16.03
C THR A 109 7.73 -7.43 15.87
N VAL A 110 8.52 -6.59 16.55
CA VAL A 110 9.99 -6.68 16.56
C VAL A 110 10.46 -8.02 17.14
N TYR A 111 9.92 -8.42 18.29
CA TYR A 111 10.25 -9.69 18.94
C TYR A 111 9.95 -10.89 18.02
N ASN A 112 8.74 -10.93 17.45
CA ASN A 112 8.33 -12.00 16.53
C ASN A 112 9.23 -12.07 15.29
N TYR A 113 9.61 -10.91 14.75
CA TYR A 113 10.50 -10.83 13.59
C TYR A 113 11.90 -11.37 13.91
N LYS A 114 12.49 -10.98 15.04
CA LYS A 114 13.79 -11.51 15.51
C LYS A 114 13.74 -13.02 15.73
N LYS A 115 12.67 -13.50 16.37
CA LYS A 115 12.44 -14.93 16.59
C LYS A 115 12.40 -15.70 15.27
N LYS A 116 11.62 -15.20 14.30
CA LYS A 116 11.54 -15.81 12.96
C LYS A 116 12.92 -15.93 12.29
N ILE A 117 13.75 -14.89 12.35
CA ILE A 117 15.10 -14.93 11.79
C ILE A 117 15.96 -16.00 12.48
N ALA A 118 15.89 -16.09 13.82
CA ALA A 118 16.64 -17.09 14.57
C ALA A 118 16.19 -18.52 14.23
N ASP A 119 14.88 -18.72 14.02
CA ASP A 119 14.32 -20.02 13.64
C ASP A 119 14.71 -20.41 12.19
N GLU A 120 14.81 -19.44 11.27
CA GLU A 120 15.21 -19.65 9.87
C GLU A 120 16.73 -19.82 9.69
N HIS A 121 17.53 -19.27 10.62
CA HIS A 121 18.99 -19.30 10.59
C HIS A 121 19.56 -19.78 11.95
N PRO A 122 19.41 -21.07 12.28
CA PRO A 122 19.98 -21.65 13.49
C PRO A 122 21.52 -21.58 13.45
N ILE A 123 22.13 -21.31 14.61
CA ILE A 123 23.59 -21.22 14.82
C ILE A 123 24.20 -22.62 14.91
#